data_AF-A0A522YR72-F1
#
_entry.id   AF-A0A522YR72-F1
#
_cell.length_a   1.000
_cell.length_b   1.000
_cell.length_c   1.000
_cell.angle_alpha   90.00
_cell.angle_beta   90.00
_cell.angle_gamma   90.00
#
_symmetry.space_group_name_H-M   'P 1'
#
loop_
_entity.id
_entity.type
_entity.pdbx_description
1 polymer ?
#
loop_
_entity_poly.entity_id
_entity_poly.type
_entity_poly.pdbx_seq_one_letter_code
_entity_poly.pdbx_strand_id
1 'polypeptide(L)' 'MPVNEIQDALSKARFEKIEDEEPYYAEIPGLRGVWATGKTRGACRKKLAAVLNGWITIRIKNGLDVPKVS' A
#
# COMPACT_ATOMS: atom_id res chain seq x y z
N MET A 1 -14.79 -6.52 -7.55
CA MET A 1 -14.53 -5.68 -6.36
C MET A 1 -14.48 -4.23 -6.82
N PRO A 2 -15.19 -3.29 -6.19
CA PRO A 2 -15.23 -1.92 -6.68
C PRO A 2 -13.86 -1.27 -6.45
N VAL A 3 -13.31 -0.65 -7.50
CA VAL A 3 -11.98 -0.01 -7.56
C VAL A 3 -11.76 1.06 -6.47
N ASN A 4 -12.84 1.50 -5.82
CA ASN A 4 -12.86 2.54 -4.80
C ASN A 4 -12.03 2.19 -3.55
N GLU A 5 -12.08 0.94 -3.07
CA GLU A 5 -11.44 0.57 -1.80
C GLU A 5 -9.90 0.65 -1.86
N ILE A 6 -9.31 0.43 -3.04
CA ILE A 6 -7.86 0.56 -3.25
C ILE A 6 -7.44 2.04 -3.21
N GLN A 7 -8.21 2.92 -3.86
CA GLN A 7 -7.89 4.34 -3.83
C GLN A 7 -8.07 4.95 -2.44
N ASP A 8 -9.11 4.53 -1.72
CA ASP A 8 -9.37 4.97 -0.35
C ASP A 8 -8.24 4.53 0.59
N ALA A 9 -7.76 3.28 0.47
CA ALA A 9 -6.60 2.81 1.24
C ALA A 9 -5.31 3.57 0.88
N LEU A 10 -5.07 3.84 -0.40
CA LEU A 10 -3.92 4.62 -0.85
C LEU A 10 -3.98 6.09 -0.41
N SER A 11 -5.17 6.66 -0.22
CA SER A 11 -5.32 8.02 0.30
C SER A 11 -4.84 8.16 1.75
N LYS A 12 -4.86 7.06 2.51
CA LYS A 12 -4.41 6.97 3.90
C LYS A 12 -2.95 6.58 4.04
N ALA A 13 -2.25 6.39 2.92
CA ALA A 13 -0.84 6.09 2.92
C ALA A 13 -0.06 7.19 3.65
N ARG A 14 0.72 6.80 4.64
CA ARG A 14 1.71 7.68 5.26
C ARG A 14 2.96 7.64 4.42
N PHE A 15 3.52 8.81 4.16
CA PHE A 15 4.80 8.96 3.47
C PHE A 15 5.82 9.50 4.44
N GLU A 16 6.99 8.88 4.47
CA GLU A 16 8.10 9.27 5.31
C GLU A 16 9.38 9.30 4.49
N LYS A 17 10.29 10.21 4.84
CA LYS A 17 11.63 10.22 4.26
C LYS A 17 12.56 9.43 5.15
N ILE A 18 13.26 8.46 4.56
CA ILE A 18 14.22 7.60 5.26
C ILE A 18 15.62 7.78 4.65
N GLU A 19 16.65 7.49 5.44
CA GLU A 19 18.04 7.42 4.95
C GLU A 19 18.27 6.08 4.26
N ASP A 20 17.87 5.99 2.99
CA ASP A 20 18.00 4.80 2.15
C ASP A 20 18.29 5.21 0.69
N GLU A 21 18.68 4.25 -0.15
CA GLU A 21 18.79 4.45 -1.61
C GLU A 21 17.45 4.89 -2.23
N GLU A 22 16.34 4.46 -1.63
CA GLU A 22 14.98 4.88 -1.97
C GLU A 22 14.38 5.75 -0.85
N PRO A 23 14.66 7.07 -0.84
CA PRO A 23 14.38 7.93 0.31
C PRO A 23 12.89 8.20 0.55
N TYR A 24 11.97 7.70 -0.28
CA TYR A 24 10.53 7.83 -0.05
C TYR A 24 9.94 6.50 0.37
N TYR A 25 9.70 6.35 1.67
CA TYR A 25 8.94 5.25 2.24
C TYR A 25 7.45 5.61 2.26
N ALA A 26 6.60 4.62 2.02
CA ALA A 26 5.18 4.73 2.25
C ALA A 26 4.58 3.44 2.78
N GLU A 27 3.61 3.58 3.67
CA GLU A 27 2.87 2.46 4.25
C GLU A 27 1.40 2.82 4.42
N ILE A 28 0.54 1.81 4.54
CA ILE A 28 -0.87 2.00 4.88
C ILE A 28 -1.09 1.58 6.33
N PRO A 29 -1.29 2.54 7.26
CA PRO A 29 -1.58 2.22 8.65
C PRO A 29 -2.79 1.28 8.75
N GLY A 30 -2.65 0.23 9.57
CA GLY A 30 -3.68 -0.80 9.74
C GLY A 30 -3.55 -2.00 8.77
N LEU A 31 -2.78 -1.89 7.70
CA LEU A 31 -2.48 -3.01 6.78
C LEU A 31 -1.05 -3.51 6.98
N ARG A 32 -0.85 -4.42 7.93
CA ARG A 32 0.48 -5.03 8.19
C ARG A 32 0.99 -5.74 6.93
N GLY A 33 2.20 -5.37 6.51
CA GLY A 33 2.85 -5.89 5.32
C GLY A 33 2.56 -5.12 4.03
N VAL A 34 1.79 -4.02 4.08
CA VAL A 34 1.58 -3.13 2.93
C VAL A 34 2.41 -1.86 3.08
N TRP A 35 3.61 -1.90 2.51
CA TRP A 35 4.52 -0.78 2.44
C TRP A 35 5.35 -0.84 1.15
N ALA A 36 5.93 0.29 0.76
CA ALA A 36 6.79 0.40 -0.41
C ALA A 36 7.78 1.56 -0.26
N THR A 37 8.95 1.42 -0.86
CA THR A 37 9.94 2.49 -1.00
C THR A 37 10.05 2.93 -2.45
N GLY A 38 10.54 4.15 -2.70
CA GLY A 38 10.85 4.60 -4.04
C GLY A 38 11.82 5.77 -4.09
N LYS A 39 12.50 5.93 -5.22
CA LYS A 39 13.40 7.08 -5.48
C LYS A 39 12.64 8.42 -5.61
N THR A 40 11.36 8.37 -5.94
CA THR A 40 10.48 9.54 -6.05
C THR A 40 9.13 9.25 -5.41
N ARG A 41 8.40 10.29 -4.99
CA ARG A 41 7.02 10.17 -4.46
C ARG A 41 6.09 9.42 -5.43
N GLY A 42 6.23 9.70 -6.74
CA GLY A 42 5.42 9.04 -7.77
C GLY A 42 5.74 7.55 -7.92
N ALA A 43 7.01 7.18 -7.90
CA ALA A 43 7.43 5.79 -7.94
C ALA A 43 6.99 5.01 -6.69
N CYS A 44 7.17 5.61 -5.52
CA CYS A 44 6.73 5.05 -4.24
C CYS A 44 5.22 4.80 -4.23
N ARG A 45 4.39 5.78 -4.66
CA ARG A 45 2.93 5.62 -4.73
C ARG A 45 2.50 4.52 -5.71
N LYS A 46 3.15 4.41 -6.88
CA LYS A 46 2.86 3.34 -7.85
C LYS A 46 3.21 1.95 -7.30
N LYS A 47 4.37 1.81 -6.65
CA LYS A 47 4.77 0.56 -6.00
C LYS A 47 3.81 0.19 -4.87
N LEU A 48 3.40 1.15 -4.04
CA LEU A 48 2.45 0.92 -2.95
C LEU A 48 1.11 0.37 -3.46
N ALA A 49 0.60 0.89 -4.58
CA ALA A 49 -0.62 0.38 -5.21
C ALA A 49 -0.47 -1.08 -5.68
N ALA A 50 0.69 -1.44 -6.24
CA ALA A 50 0.97 -2.81 -6.65
C ALA A 50 1.07 -3.76 -5.46
N VAL A 51 1.75 -3.35 -4.38
CA VAL A 51 1.86 -4.12 -3.14
C VAL A 51 0.49 -4.33 -2.50
N LEU A 52 -0.33 -3.29 -2.41
CA LEU A 52 -1.70 -3.39 -1.89
C LEU A 52 -2.54 -4.39 -2.70
N ASN A 53 -2.48 -4.32 -4.03
CA ASN A 53 -3.22 -5.25 -4.89
C ASN A 53 -2.75 -6.72 -4.71
N GLY A 54 -1.44 -6.93 -4.60
CA GLY A 54 -0.86 -8.25 -4.30
C GLY A 54 -1.31 -8.77 -2.93
N TRP A 55 -1.29 -7.92 -1.91
CA TRP A 55 -1.73 -8.24 -0.55
C TRP A 55 -3.21 -8.64 -0.50
N ILE A 56 -4.08 -7.89 -1.17
CA ILE A 56 -5.51 -8.20 -1.31
C ILE A 56 -5.69 -9.55 -2.01
N THR A 57 -4.97 -9.77 -3.11
CA THR A 57 -5.03 -11.03 -3.88
C THR A 57 -4.66 -12.23 -3.02
N ILE A 58 -3.59 -12.12 -2.22
CA ILE A 58 -3.16 -13.19 -1.31
C ILE A 58 -4.24 -13.46 -0.25
N ARG A 59 -4.82 -12.42 0.36
CA ARG A 59 -5.88 -12.61 1.36
C ARG A 59 -7.09 -13.33 0.80
N ILE A 60 -7.60 -12.89 -0.35
CA ILE A 60 -8.73 -13.52 -1.03
C ILE A 60 -8.44 -14.98 -1.34
N LYS A 61 -7.26 -15.29 -1.89
CA LYS A 61 -6.86 -16.67 -2.21
C LYS A 61 -6.80 -17.58 -0.99
N ASN A 62 -6.50 -17.02 0.18
CA ASN A 62 -6.46 -17.75 1.44
C ASN A 62 -7.79 -17.72 2.20
N GLY A 63 -8.86 -17.17 1.63
CA GLY A 63 -10.15 -17.03 2.31
C GLY A 63 -10.12 -16.09 3.52
N LEU A 64 -9.15 -15.17 3.57
CA LEU A 64 -9.00 -14.19 4.64
C LEU A 64 -9.76 -12.91 4.31
N ASP A 65 -10.39 -12.32 5.32
CA ASP A 65 -11.09 -11.04 5.16
C ASP A 65 -10.15 -9.91 4.75
N VAL A 66 -10.61 -9.04 3.88
CA VAL A 66 -9.93 -7.80 3.51
C VAL A 66 -10.46 -6.69 4.44
N PRO A 67 -9.62 -6.11 5.32
CA PRO A 67 -10.06 -5.03 6.20
C PRO A 67 -10.50 -3.84 5.35
N LYS A 68 -11.69 -3.33 5.62
CA LYS A 68 -12.11 -2.05 5.06
C LYS A 68 -11.27 -0.96 5.67
N VAL A 69 -10.55 -0.23 4.83
CA VAL A 69 -9.83 0.96 5.25
C VAL A 69 -10.83 2.12 5.23
N SER A 70 -11.64 2.25 6.29
CA SER A 70 -12.70 3.27 6.48
C SER A 70 -12.16 4.61 6.91
#